data_AF-A0A5C2RXE5-F1
#
_entry.id   AF-A0A5C2RXE5-F1
#
_cell.length_a   1.000
_cell.length_b   1.000
_cell.length_c   1.000
_cell.angle_alpha   90.00
_cell.angle_beta   90.00
_cell.angle_gamma   90.00
#
_symmetry.space_group_name_H-M   'P 1'
#
loop_
_entity.id
_entity.type
_entity.pdbx_description
1 polymer ?
#
loop_
_entity_poly.entity_id
_entity_poly.type
_entity_poly.pdbx_seq_one_letter_code
_entity_poly.pdbx_strand_id
1 'polypeptide(L)'
;MASPSVPAHVFWGAKLELNLTAWRIIEAIKSLPRDADTMTLRRWNVGIVREIWVAIRAAGICYYMAIATPASTQGLAGQHDPIAVILKYCEWTDRDLKFNVAAVDVADLERELALPRAYFGTLAGEHGYPLWWTWNNEGPPEGPCPTWWKTPPDRVSPPYLIFENDMQ
;
A
#
# COMPACT_ATOMS: atom_id res chain seq x y z
N MET A 1 -22.41 -12.71 -22.45
CA MET A 1 -21.92 -12.44 -21.07
C MET A 1 -22.24 -10.99 -20.75
N ALA A 2 -23.01 -10.71 -19.70
CA ALA A 2 -23.29 -9.34 -19.31
C ALA A 2 -22.02 -8.72 -18.71
N SER A 3 -21.61 -7.54 -19.19
CA SER A 3 -20.51 -6.79 -18.59
C SER A 3 -20.84 -6.48 -17.13
N PRO A 4 -19.87 -6.61 -16.20
CA PRO A 4 -20.11 -6.22 -14.81
C PRO A 4 -20.56 -4.75 -14.76
N SER A 5 -21.50 -4.44 -13.87
CA SER A 5 -21.90 -3.05 -13.63
C SER A 5 -20.68 -2.22 -13.23
N VAL A 6 -20.61 -0.96 -13.67
CA VAL A 6 -19.49 -0.05 -13.38
C VAL A 6 -19.08 -0.06 -11.88
N PRO A 7 -20.01 -0.07 -10.90
CA PRO A 7 -19.65 -0.16 -9.48
C PRO A 7 -18.91 -1.44 -9.10
N ALA A 8 -19.27 -2.58 -9.71
CA ALA A 8 -18.63 -3.87 -9.43
C ALA A 8 -17.19 -3.90 -9.97
N HIS A 9 -16.96 -3.38 -11.17
CA HIS A 9 -15.60 -3.31 -11.74
C HIS A 9 -14.68 -2.41 -10.89
N VAL A 10 -15.17 -1.24 -10.47
CA VAL A 10 -14.41 -0.30 -9.63
C VAL A 10 -14.10 -0.92 -8.26
N PHE A 11 -15.09 -1.60 -7.65
CA PHE A 11 -14.88 -2.32 -6.39
C PHE A 11 -13.77 -3.37 -6.51
N TRP A 12 -13.84 -4.25 -7.52
CA TRP A 12 -12.85 -5.32 -7.67
C TRP A 12 -11.45 -4.79 -8.02
N GLY A 13 -11.37 -3.72 -8.81
CA GLY A 13 -10.10 -3.03 -9.06
C GLY A 13 -9.48 -2.47 -7.78
N ALA A 14 -10.27 -1.75 -6.98
CA ALA A 14 -9.80 -1.22 -5.69
C ALA A 14 -9.43 -2.34 -4.70
N LYS A 15 -10.20 -3.43 -4.68
CA LYS A 15 -9.90 -4.59 -3.82
C LYS A 15 -8.60 -5.28 -4.22
N LEU A 16 -8.33 -5.36 -5.52
CA LEU A 16 -7.05 -5.86 -6.02
C LEU A 16 -5.89 -4.94 -5.63
N GLU A 17 -6.05 -3.62 -5.75
CA GLU A 17 -5.05 -2.63 -5.31
C GLU A 17 -4.78 -2.71 -3.81
N LEU A 18 -5.82 -2.85 -2.99
CA LEU A 18 -5.73 -3.02 -1.54
C LEU A 18 -4.93 -4.28 -1.17
N ASN A 19 -5.28 -5.43 -1.77
CA ASN A 19 -4.58 -6.70 -1.55
C ASN A 19 -3.13 -6.67 -2.06
N LEU A 20 -2.89 -6.05 -3.22
CA LEU A 20 -1.57 -5.90 -3.80
C LEU A 20 -0.68 -5.09 -2.86
N THR A 21 -1.20 -3.98 -2.36
CA THR A 21 -0.48 -3.10 -1.44
C THR A 21 -0.13 -3.81 -0.13
N ALA A 22 -1.05 -4.59 0.43
CA ALA A 22 -0.79 -5.40 1.62
C ALA A 22 0.33 -6.43 1.38
N TRP A 23 0.28 -7.15 0.25
CA TRP A 23 1.35 -8.07 -0.14
C TRP A 23 2.70 -7.37 -0.32
N ARG A 24 2.72 -6.20 -0.97
CA ARG A 24 3.93 -5.38 -1.16
C ARG A 24 4.56 -4.96 0.17
N ILE A 25 3.75 -4.57 1.14
CA ILE A 25 4.22 -4.21 2.49
C ILE A 25 4.91 -5.42 3.14
N ILE A 26 4.31 -6.60 3.09
CA ILE A 26 4.89 -7.82 3.66
C ILE A 26 6.23 -8.17 2.98
N GLU A 27 6.27 -8.16 1.65
CA GLU A 27 7.49 -8.45 0.90
C GLU A 27 8.61 -7.45 1.18
N ALA A 28 8.26 -6.17 1.33
CA ALA A 28 9.21 -5.15 1.75
C ALA A 28 9.77 -5.44 3.15
N ILE A 29 8.91 -5.76 4.13
CA ILE A 29 9.33 -6.08 5.49
C ILE A 29 10.27 -7.31 5.51
N LYS A 30 9.94 -8.36 4.74
CA LYS A 30 10.78 -9.57 4.61
C LYS A 30 12.12 -9.31 3.93
N SER A 31 12.15 -8.33 3.04
CA SER A 31 13.35 -7.93 2.30
C SER A 31 14.23 -6.95 3.07
N LEU A 32 13.83 -6.52 4.27
CA LEU A 32 14.65 -5.63 5.10
C LEU A 32 15.96 -6.36 5.48
N PRO A 33 17.14 -5.75 5.22
CA PRO A 33 18.41 -6.33 5.64
C PRO A 33 18.49 -6.51 7.16
N ARG A 34 19.09 -7.62 7.62
CA ARG A 34 19.21 -7.92 9.06
C ARG A 34 20.04 -6.89 9.82
N ASP A 35 21.00 -6.29 9.14
CA ASP A 35 21.94 -5.27 9.62
C ASP A 35 21.63 -3.89 9.04
N ALA A 36 20.35 -3.62 8.74
CA ALA A 36 19.91 -2.34 8.20
C ALA A 36 20.35 -1.16 9.10
N ASP A 37 21.05 -0.21 8.50
CA ASP A 37 21.41 1.04 9.16
C ASP A 37 20.19 1.96 9.35
N THR A 38 20.38 3.04 10.10
CA THR A 38 19.30 4.01 10.37
C THR A 38 18.68 4.58 9.10
N MET A 39 19.47 4.80 8.04
CA MET A 39 18.97 5.34 6.78
C MET A 39 18.10 4.32 6.05
N THR A 40 18.53 3.06 6.00
CA THR A 40 17.78 1.94 5.41
C THR A 40 16.45 1.75 6.13
N LEU A 41 16.45 1.78 7.47
CA LEU A 41 15.21 1.73 8.26
C LEU A 41 14.27 2.89 7.93
N ARG A 42 14.78 4.11 7.79
CA ARG A 42 13.96 5.28 7.40
C ARG A 42 13.37 5.13 6.00
N ARG A 43 14.15 4.65 5.02
CA ARG A 43 13.68 4.36 3.65
C ARG A 43 12.55 3.33 3.67
N TRP A 44 12.71 2.24 4.43
CA TRP A 44 11.68 1.21 4.56
C TRP A 44 10.40 1.74 5.20
N ASN A 45 10.52 2.47 6.31
CA ASN A 45 9.36 3.06 6.98
C ASN A 45 8.60 4.00 6.03
N VAL A 46 9.29 4.89 5.32
CA VAL A 46 8.66 5.80 4.36
C VAL A 46 8.04 5.04 3.19
N GLY A 47 8.73 4.05 2.64
CA GLY A 47 8.20 3.20 1.57
C GLY A 47 6.91 2.51 2.00
N ILE A 48 6.90 1.88 3.17
CA ILE A 48 5.72 1.22 3.74
C ILE A 48 4.58 2.22 3.99
N VAL A 49 4.85 3.40 4.55
CA VAL A 49 3.79 4.39 4.76
C VAL A 49 3.17 4.88 3.45
N ARG A 50 3.97 5.01 2.38
CA ARG A 50 3.45 5.36 1.04
C ARG A 50 2.51 4.27 0.52
N GLU A 51 2.86 3.00 0.69
CA GLU A 51 1.97 1.87 0.38
C GLU A 51 0.69 1.96 1.25
N ILE A 52 0.81 2.20 2.56
CA ILE A 52 -0.36 2.33 3.46
C ILE A 52 -1.33 3.41 2.98
N TRP A 53 -0.84 4.55 2.50
CA TRP A 53 -1.72 5.59 1.95
C TRP A 53 -2.47 5.15 0.67
N VAL A 54 -1.82 4.37 -0.20
CA VAL A 54 -2.47 3.76 -1.36
C VAL A 54 -3.57 2.79 -0.92
N ALA A 55 -3.29 1.96 0.08
CA ALA A 55 -4.26 1.04 0.65
C ALA A 55 -5.45 1.74 1.32
N ILE A 56 -5.22 2.82 2.10
CA ILE A 56 -6.29 3.62 2.72
C ILE A 56 -7.24 4.18 1.64
N ARG A 57 -6.69 4.70 0.54
CA ARG A 57 -7.49 5.17 -0.60
C ARG A 57 -8.30 4.04 -1.22
N ALA A 58 -7.67 2.90 -1.51
CA ALA A 58 -8.32 1.74 -2.10
C ALA A 58 -9.44 1.18 -1.21
N ALA A 59 -9.20 1.09 0.11
CA ALA A 59 -10.20 0.69 1.10
C ALA A 59 -11.41 1.63 1.11
N GLY A 60 -11.19 2.94 1.03
CA GLY A 60 -12.26 3.94 0.88
C GLY A 60 -13.13 3.69 -0.37
N ILE A 61 -12.50 3.41 -1.52
CA ILE A 61 -13.23 3.09 -2.77
C ILE A 61 -14.05 1.81 -2.59
N CYS A 62 -13.45 0.75 -2.03
CA CYS A 62 -14.15 -0.50 -1.73
C CYS A 62 -15.40 -0.26 -0.87
N TYR A 63 -15.25 0.53 0.20
CA TYR A 63 -16.33 0.86 1.12
C TYR A 63 -17.49 1.59 0.42
N TYR A 64 -17.20 2.67 -0.31
CA TYR A 64 -18.24 3.44 -0.99
C TYR A 64 -18.90 2.66 -2.15
N MET A 65 -18.14 1.87 -2.90
CA MET A 65 -18.71 1.05 -3.97
C MET A 65 -19.59 -0.08 -3.42
N ALA A 66 -19.24 -0.65 -2.26
CA ALA A 66 -20.09 -1.61 -1.57
C ALA A 66 -21.45 -1.02 -1.18
N ILE A 67 -21.48 0.23 -0.73
CA ILE A 67 -22.72 0.96 -0.41
C ILE A 67 -23.51 1.29 -1.68
N ALA A 68 -22.83 1.72 -2.75
CA ALA A 68 -23.45 2.11 -4.02
C ALA A 68 -24.02 0.93 -4.82
N THR A 69 -23.72 -0.31 -4.44
CA THR A 69 -24.18 -1.52 -5.13
C THR A 69 -25.46 -2.07 -4.47
N PRO A 70 -26.47 -2.53 -5.24
CA PRO A 70 -27.71 -3.09 -4.68
C PRO A 70 -27.48 -4.23 -3.67
N ALA A 71 -28.38 -4.36 -2.70
CA ALA A 71 -28.28 -5.29 -1.56
C ALA A 71 -28.04 -6.77 -1.94
N SER A 72 -28.45 -7.19 -3.14
CA SER A 72 -28.16 -8.53 -3.70
C SER A 72 -26.66 -8.82 -3.90
N THR A 73 -25.80 -7.81 -3.78
CA THR A 73 -24.35 -7.90 -4.03
C THR A 73 -23.53 -7.51 -2.77
N GLN A 74 -24.18 -7.11 -1.67
CA GLN A 74 -23.54 -6.63 -0.43
C GLN A 74 -22.81 -7.72 0.37
N GLY A 75 -23.02 -9.00 0.07
CA GLY A 75 -22.28 -10.11 0.68
C GLY A 75 -20.76 -10.07 0.43
N LEU A 76 -20.28 -9.19 -0.46
CA LEU A 76 -18.86 -9.01 -0.81
C LEU A 76 -18.12 -8.00 0.09
N ALA A 77 -18.85 -7.17 0.84
CA ALA A 77 -18.32 -6.05 1.61
C ALA A 77 -17.83 -6.43 3.02
N GLY A 78 -18.17 -7.62 3.50
CA GLY A 78 -17.79 -8.11 4.85
C GLY A 78 -16.45 -8.83 4.92
N GLN A 79 -15.64 -8.80 3.87
CA GLN A 79 -14.37 -9.54 3.82
C GLN A 79 -13.22 -8.71 4.40
N HIS A 80 -12.52 -9.33 5.35
CA HIS A 80 -11.20 -9.00 5.90
C HIS A 80 -10.50 -7.81 5.24
N ASP A 81 -10.39 -6.71 5.96
CA ASP A 81 -9.69 -5.51 5.50
C ASP A 81 -8.20 -5.60 5.87
N PRO A 82 -7.31 -5.90 4.92
CA PRO A 82 -5.90 -6.11 5.21
C PRO A 82 -5.22 -4.87 5.79
N ILE A 83 -5.72 -3.66 5.50
CA ILE A 83 -5.09 -2.44 6.01
C ILE A 83 -5.34 -2.26 7.50
N ALA A 84 -6.48 -2.74 8.03
CA ALA A 84 -6.80 -2.62 9.45
C ALA A 84 -5.79 -3.37 10.33
N VAL A 85 -5.22 -4.47 9.84
CA VAL A 85 -4.15 -5.22 10.52
C VAL A 85 -2.85 -4.41 10.56
N ILE A 86 -2.48 -3.80 9.42
CA ILE A 86 -1.24 -3.02 9.28
C ILE A 86 -1.29 -1.71 10.06
N LEU A 87 -2.46 -1.06 10.13
CA LEU A 87 -2.63 0.21 10.83
C LEU A 87 -2.34 0.12 12.33
N LYS A 88 -2.35 -1.07 12.93
CA LYS A 88 -1.96 -1.29 14.34
C LYS A 88 -0.50 -0.95 14.62
N TYR A 89 0.36 -0.99 13.60
CA TYR A 89 1.78 -0.69 13.71
C TYR A 89 2.12 0.77 13.34
N CYS A 90 1.09 1.59 13.10
CA CYS A 90 1.24 2.98 12.72
C CYS A 90 1.09 3.93 13.91
N GLU A 91 1.89 4.99 13.93
CA GLU A 91 1.75 6.14 14.81
C GLU A 91 1.21 7.32 13.99
N TRP A 92 0.12 7.92 14.46
CA TRP A 92 -0.49 9.09 13.85
C TRP A 92 -0.03 10.37 14.54
N THR A 93 0.24 11.40 13.76
CA THR A 93 0.28 12.78 14.27
C THR A 93 -0.40 13.68 13.27
N ASP A 94 -1.48 14.31 13.68
CA ASP A 94 -2.39 15.03 12.79
C ASP A 94 -2.83 14.14 11.62
N ARG A 95 -2.42 14.49 10.39
CA ARG A 95 -2.66 13.68 9.19
C ARG A 95 -1.45 12.87 8.75
N ASP A 96 -0.33 12.97 9.46
CA ASP A 96 0.90 12.30 9.07
C ASP A 96 1.00 10.93 9.72
N LEU A 97 1.51 9.98 8.92
CA LEU A 97 1.73 8.61 9.34
C LEU A 97 3.22 8.35 9.56
N LYS A 98 3.50 7.59 10.61
CA LYS A 98 4.81 6.98 10.87
C LYS A 98 4.62 5.49 11.06
N PHE A 99 5.56 4.72 10.53
CA PHE A 99 5.61 3.27 10.71
C PHE A 99 6.92 2.91 11.42
N ASN A 100 6.89 1.84 12.23
CA ASN A 100 8.09 1.30 12.83
C ASN A 100 8.27 -0.16 12.39
N VAL A 101 8.97 -0.37 11.27
CA VAL A 101 9.22 -1.69 10.70
C VAL A 101 9.94 -2.64 11.65
N ALA A 102 10.78 -2.11 12.54
CA ALA A 102 11.53 -2.93 13.50
C ALA A 102 10.65 -3.50 14.63
N ALA A 103 9.44 -2.96 14.84
CA ALA A 103 8.50 -3.44 15.85
C ALA A 103 7.48 -4.46 15.30
N VAL A 104 7.57 -4.81 14.02
CA VAL A 104 6.60 -5.68 13.35
C VAL A 104 6.96 -7.15 13.54
N ASP A 105 5.98 -7.94 13.98
CA ASP A 105 6.05 -9.40 13.87
C ASP A 105 5.62 -9.82 12.46
N VAL A 106 6.60 -10.22 11.65
CA VAL A 106 6.37 -10.62 10.25
C VAL A 106 5.52 -11.88 10.17
N ALA A 107 5.67 -12.82 11.12
CA ALA A 107 4.93 -14.07 11.10
C ALA A 107 3.44 -13.86 11.40
N ASP A 108 3.13 -12.91 12.30
CA ASP A 108 1.75 -12.51 12.57
C ASP A 108 1.10 -11.86 11.35
N LEU A 109 1.81 -10.91 10.70
CA LEU A 109 1.33 -10.28 9.48
C LEU A 109 1.14 -11.28 8.33
N GLU A 110 2.08 -12.18 8.10
CA GLU A 110 1.96 -13.21 7.05
C GLU A 110 0.75 -14.11 7.30
N ARG A 111 0.51 -14.52 8.55
CA ARG A 111 -0.65 -15.35 8.88
C ARG A 111 -1.97 -14.66 8.54
N GLU A 112 -2.08 -13.37 8.82
CA GLU A 112 -3.31 -12.59 8.61
C GLU A 112 -3.50 -12.16 7.14
N LEU A 113 -2.42 -11.99 6.38
CA LEU A 113 -2.43 -11.28 5.09
C LEU A 113 -1.84 -12.08 3.92
N ALA A 114 -1.47 -13.35 4.11
CA ALA A 114 -0.83 -14.16 3.08
C ALA A 114 -1.66 -14.24 1.79
N LEU A 115 -1.12 -13.65 0.73
CA LEU A 115 -1.56 -13.85 -0.64
C LEU A 115 -0.36 -14.26 -1.50
N PRO A 116 -0.47 -15.33 -2.31
CA PRO A 116 0.63 -15.76 -3.16
C PRO A 116 0.87 -14.73 -4.27
N ARG A 117 2.12 -14.50 -4.65
CA ARG A 117 2.49 -13.59 -5.77
C ARG A 117 1.68 -13.86 -7.04
N ALA A 118 1.40 -15.14 -7.33
CA ALA A 118 0.62 -15.58 -8.50
C ALA A 118 -0.80 -14.98 -8.55
N TYR A 119 -1.37 -14.56 -7.42
CA TYR A 119 -2.66 -13.89 -7.34
C TYR A 119 -2.69 -12.55 -8.09
N PHE A 120 -1.54 -11.86 -8.18
CA PHE A 120 -1.44 -10.53 -8.77
C PHE A 120 -0.94 -10.54 -10.23
N GLY A 121 -0.49 -11.69 -10.74
CA GLY A 121 0.05 -11.79 -12.10
C GLY A 121 1.19 -10.78 -12.35
N THR A 122 1.10 -10.03 -13.45
CA THR A 122 2.10 -9.02 -13.85
C THR A 122 2.12 -7.79 -12.94
N LEU A 123 1.05 -7.53 -12.17
CA LEU A 123 1.01 -6.40 -11.23
C LEU A 123 2.03 -6.57 -10.09
N ALA A 124 2.51 -7.78 -9.83
CA ALA A 124 3.52 -8.10 -8.81
C ALA A 124 4.95 -7.68 -9.20
N GLY A 125 5.13 -6.53 -9.84
CA GLY A 125 6.44 -6.00 -10.21
C GLY A 125 6.52 -5.18 -11.49
N GLU A 126 5.43 -5.08 -12.25
CA GLU A 126 5.35 -4.26 -13.47
C GLU A 126 4.23 -3.21 -13.36
N HIS A 127 4.17 -2.26 -14.31
CA HIS A 127 3.05 -1.31 -14.49
C HIS A 127 2.85 -0.28 -13.36
N GLY A 128 3.89 0.50 -13.04
CA GLY A 128 3.77 1.61 -12.08
C GLY A 128 3.89 1.21 -10.61
N TYR A 129 4.12 -0.08 -10.31
CA TYR A 129 4.36 -0.61 -8.96
C TYR A 129 5.80 -1.10 -8.80
N PRO A 130 6.82 -0.21 -8.76
CA PRO A 130 8.21 -0.63 -8.64
C PRO A 130 8.42 -1.42 -7.34
N LEU A 131 9.22 -2.49 -7.41
CA LEU A 131 9.64 -3.26 -6.23
C LEU A 131 10.71 -2.47 -5.46
N TRP A 132 10.34 -1.33 -4.87
CA TRP A 132 11.29 -0.37 -4.31
C TRP A 132 12.19 -0.94 -3.21
N TRP A 133 11.78 -2.02 -2.54
CA TRP A 133 12.59 -2.74 -1.55
C TRP A 133 13.75 -3.54 -2.15
N THR A 134 13.84 -3.64 -3.48
CA THR A 134 14.99 -4.23 -4.19
C THR A 134 16.02 -3.18 -4.63
N TRP A 135 15.73 -1.90 -4.42
CA TRP A 135 16.62 -0.80 -4.77
C TRP A 135 17.85 -0.79 -3.88
N ASN A 136 18.98 -0.35 -4.45
CA ASN A 136 20.21 -0.18 -3.69
C ASN A 136 20.24 1.21 -3.01
N ASN A 137 21.37 1.54 -2.40
CA ASN A 137 21.54 2.81 -1.70
C ASN A 137 21.40 4.06 -2.61
N GLU A 138 21.63 3.90 -3.91
CA GLU A 138 21.51 4.96 -4.92
C GLU A 138 20.08 5.07 -5.46
N GLY A 139 19.23 4.06 -5.23
CA GLY A 139 17.83 4.03 -5.63
C GLY A 139 17.54 3.02 -6.76
N PRO A 140 16.57 3.31 -7.64
CA PRO A 140 16.23 2.41 -8.74
C PRO A 140 17.43 2.24 -9.70
N PRO A 141 17.60 1.07 -10.32
CA PRO A 141 18.68 0.82 -11.29
C PRO A 141 18.52 1.66 -12.57
N GLU A 142 17.28 2.03 -12.91
CA GLU A 142 16.94 2.84 -14.07
C GLU A 142 16.07 4.03 -13.63
N GLY A 143 16.40 5.21 -14.14
CA GLY A 143 15.61 6.42 -13.92
C GLY A 143 15.99 7.26 -12.69
N PRO A 144 15.27 8.36 -12.46
CA PRO A 144 15.57 9.28 -11.36
C PRO A 144 15.23 8.66 -10.01
N CYS A 145 16.19 8.69 -9.08
CA CYS A 145 15.96 8.28 -7.70
C CYS A 145 15.07 9.30 -6.97
N PRO A 146 13.94 8.86 -6.38
CA PRO A 146 12.97 9.78 -5.80
C PRO A 146 13.47 10.42 -4.50
N THR A 147 13.03 11.65 -4.24
CA THR A 147 13.49 12.44 -3.08
C THR A 147 13.27 11.73 -1.75
N TRP A 148 12.16 11.00 -1.61
CA TRP A 148 11.86 10.24 -0.38
C TRP A 148 12.84 9.08 -0.13
N TRP A 149 13.54 8.59 -1.17
CA TRP A 149 14.59 7.57 -1.00
C TRP A 149 15.91 8.20 -0.55
N LYS A 150 16.26 9.36 -1.09
CA LYS A 150 17.49 10.09 -0.75
C LYS A 150 17.39 10.77 0.61
N THR A 151 16.23 11.31 0.92
CA THR A 151 15.96 12.10 2.12
C THR A 151 14.61 11.65 2.69
N PRO A 152 14.54 10.43 3.26
CA PRO A 152 13.30 9.91 3.81
C PRO A 152 12.84 10.79 4.97
N PRO A 153 11.63 11.37 4.91
CA PRO A 153 11.09 12.13 6.03
C PRO A 153 10.78 11.19 7.20
N ASP A 154 10.68 11.74 8.42
CA ASP A 154 10.35 10.92 9.60
C ASP A 154 8.88 10.49 9.64
N ARG A 155 8.03 11.21 8.92
CA ARG A 155 6.59 10.98 8.78
C ARG A 155 6.16 11.30 7.36
N VAL A 156 5.05 10.70 6.92
CA VAL A 156 4.54 10.85 5.56
C VAL A 156 3.07 11.25 5.61
N SER A 157 2.79 12.44 5.13
CA SER A 157 1.44 12.94 4.90
C SER A 157 0.72 12.13 3.80
N PRO A 158 -0.63 12.15 3.75
CA PRO A 158 -1.33 11.59 2.61
C PRO A 158 -0.85 12.25 1.31
N PRO A 159 -0.84 11.53 0.18
CA PRO A 159 -0.61 12.13 -1.12
C PRO A 159 -1.50 13.36 -1.26
N TYR A 160 -0.91 14.50 -1.62
CA TYR A 160 -1.70 15.72 -1.82
C TYR A 160 -2.80 15.42 -2.84
N LEU A 161 -4.03 15.81 -2.52
CA LEU A 161 -5.05 16.04 -3.54
C LEU A 161 -4.48 17.18 -4.38
N ILE A 162 -3.92 16.85 -5.55
CA ILE A 162 -3.36 17.84 -6.46
C ILE A 162 -4.51 18.79 -6.85
N PHE A 163 -4.53 19.96 -6.22
CA PHE A 163 -5.27 21.13 -6.69
C PHE A 163 -4.38 21.99 -7.61
N GLU A 164 -3.43 21.38 -8.36
CA GLU A 164 -2.53 22.13 -9.25
C GLU A 164 -3.28 22.87 -10.37
N ASN A 165 -4.55 22.54 -10.63
CA ASN A 165 -5.38 23.22 -11.63
C ASN A 165 -6.38 24.24 -11.08
N ASP A 166 -6.46 24.48 -9.77
CA ASP A 166 -7.39 25.46 -9.18
C ASP A 166 -6.74 26.83 -8.90
N MET A 167 -5.53 27.06 -9.42
CA MET A 167 -4.92 28.38 -9.51
C MET A 167 -4.68 28.75 -10.98
N GLN A 168 -5.75 29.15 -11.66
CA GLN A 168 -5.68 30.04 -12.83
C GLN A 168 -6.58 31.26 -12.60
#